data_AF-A0A366HPF8-F1
#
_entry.id   AF-A0A366HPF8-F1
#
_cell.length_a   1.000
_cell.length_b   1.000
_cell.length_c   1.000
_cell.angle_alpha   90.00
_cell.angle_beta   90.00
_cell.angle_gamma   90.00
#
_symmetry.space_group_name_H-M   'P 1'
#
loop_
_entity.id
_entity.type
_entity.pdbx_description
1 polymer ?
#
loop_
_entity_poly.entity_id
_entity_poly.type
_entity_poly.pdbx_seq_one_letter_code
_entity_poly.pdbx_strand_id
1 'polypeptide(L)'
;MIWVLLPLCLILAFILSGMESALLTVSRVRARHAADEGDKLAARLAGLLEKRNEILHTVTVLNRAMGLGAFAMVAVGLVHLLGPWGWAAALLLGLPVFLIGLELVPKVLFRRYPFRLLRSFAPMLCYIHRASTPTLWLARLITPKQLTSPTHVESVGLSSLAKTVAGLGVLPEQTCKLLHGLAEFHPMQARNVMTHLKKLSALPPDLPLTSVVALSKEAPLLWRAVMTSDGTLKGWLDMTALPASPSRDRLVRQFMRPLLQIRETDSALRCLQALRKRGEPVAAVLDGSGETVGVITQKGLVQALLAQNGKNGHGAVK
;
A
#
# COMPACT_ATOMS: atom_id res chain seq x y z
N MET A 1 22.46 -46.59 8.36
CA MET A 1 22.48 -45.14 8.61
C MET A 1 21.63 -44.36 7.60
N ILE A 2 21.84 -44.52 6.28
CA ILE A 2 21.05 -43.86 5.21
C ILE A 2 19.53 -44.06 5.35
N TRP A 3 19.07 -45.30 5.63
CA TRP A 3 17.65 -45.61 5.77
C TRP A 3 16.95 -44.96 6.98
N VAL A 4 17.70 -44.52 8.00
CA VAL A 4 17.16 -43.82 9.17
C VAL A 4 17.18 -42.30 8.95
N LEU A 5 18.20 -41.78 8.26
CA LEU A 5 18.31 -40.36 7.90
C LEU A 5 17.32 -39.93 6.81
N LEU A 6 16.99 -40.82 5.88
CA LEU A 6 16.10 -40.55 4.76
C LEU A 6 14.68 -40.13 5.19
N PRO A 7 13.94 -40.86 6.05
CA PRO A 7 12.60 -40.43 6.47
C PRO A 7 12.64 -39.12 7.24
N LEU A 8 13.66 -38.90 8.08
CA LEU A 8 13.85 -37.65 8.80
C LEU A 8 14.04 -36.47 7.82
N CYS A 9 14.86 -36.65 6.80
CA CYS A 9 15.12 -35.64 5.78
C CYS A 9 13.85 -35.33 4.95
N LEU A 10 13.08 -36.35 4.58
CA LEU A 10 11.81 -36.18 3.85
C LEU A 10 10.77 -35.40 4.67
N ILE A 11 10.60 -35.74 5.95
CA ILE A 11 9.67 -35.03 6.85
C ILE A 11 10.12 -33.57 6.99
N LEU A 12 11.41 -33.34 7.19
CA LEU A 12 11.95 -31.99 7.37
C LEU A 12 11.78 -31.16 6.09
N ALA A 13 12.09 -31.71 4.91
CA ALA A 13 11.88 -31.06 3.62
C ALA A 13 10.39 -30.74 3.37
N PHE A 14 9.48 -31.67 3.71
CA PHE A 14 8.03 -31.45 3.61
C PHE A 14 7.58 -30.27 4.48
N ILE A 15 7.99 -30.24 5.75
CA ILE A 15 7.63 -29.16 6.68
C ILE A 15 8.25 -27.84 6.22
N LEU A 16 9.52 -27.81 5.80
CA LEU A 16 10.19 -26.60 5.32
C LEU A 16 9.53 -26.03 4.06
N SER A 17 9.18 -26.88 3.10
CA SER A 17 8.44 -26.51 1.88
C SER A 17 7.07 -25.92 2.19
N GLY A 18 6.35 -26.50 3.16
CA GLY A 18 5.10 -25.96 3.67
C GLY A 18 5.29 -24.60 4.37
N MET A 19 6.26 -24.51 5.28
CA MET A 19 6.57 -23.28 6.03
C MET A 19 6.97 -22.12 5.12
N GLU A 20 7.76 -22.39 4.07
CA GLU A 20 8.11 -21.41 3.03
C GLU A 20 6.84 -20.76 2.47
N SER A 21 5.85 -21.58 2.09
CA SER A 21 4.61 -21.05 1.54
C SER A 21 3.67 -20.44 2.59
N ALA A 22 3.61 -20.98 3.81
CA ALA A 22 2.82 -20.36 4.88
C ALA A 22 3.38 -18.99 5.28
N LEU A 23 4.71 -18.85 5.34
CA LEU A 23 5.38 -17.59 5.65
C LEU A 23 5.09 -16.52 4.59
N LEU A 24 4.92 -16.95 3.33
CA LEU A 24 4.51 -16.07 2.23
C LEU A 24 3.05 -15.57 2.36
N THR A 25 2.15 -16.42 2.85
CA THR A 25 0.70 -16.15 2.86
C THR A 25 0.17 -15.61 4.19
N VAL A 26 0.84 -15.87 5.31
CA VAL A 26 0.36 -15.49 6.64
C VAL A 26 0.30 -13.97 6.84
N SER A 27 -0.76 -13.50 7.51
CA SER A 27 -0.94 -12.09 7.88
C SER A 27 -0.31 -11.79 9.25
N ARG A 28 0.52 -10.74 9.31
CA ARG A 28 1.11 -10.23 10.55
C ARG A 28 0.05 -9.73 11.55
N VAL A 29 -1.01 -9.11 11.05
CA VAL A 29 -2.10 -8.55 11.88
C VAL A 29 -2.79 -9.67 12.66
N ARG A 30 -3.09 -10.79 12.01
CA ARG A 30 -3.70 -11.95 12.65
C ARG A 30 -2.79 -12.57 13.72
N ALA A 31 -1.47 -12.59 13.50
CA ALA A 31 -0.53 -13.08 14.50
C ALA A 31 -0.40 -12.16 15.73
N ARG A 32 -0.45 -10.84 15.52
CA ARG A 32 -0.45 -9.85 16.62
C ARG A 32 -1.73 -9.91 17.44
N HIS A 33 -2.89 -9.96 16.79
CA HIS A 33 -4.17 -10.07 17.48
C HIS A 33 -4.22 -11.30 18.42
N ALA A 34 -3.80 -12.47 17.93
CA ALA A 34 -3.74 -13.67 18.76
C ALA A 34 -2.71 -13.58 19.90
N ALA A 35 -1.61 -12.84 19.69
CA ALA A 35 -0.64 -12.57 20.75
C ALA A 35 -1.22 -11.68 21.85
N ASP A 36 -1.98 -10.65 21.47
CA ASP A 36 -2.67 -9.74 22.40
C ASP A 36 -3.75 -10.48 23.21
N GLU A 37 -4.36 -11.51 22.65
CA GLU A 37 -5.28 -12.45 23.33
C GLU A 37 -4.56 -13.45 24.27
N GLY A 38 -3.24 -13.37 24.40
CA GLY A 38 -2.45 -14.18 25.34
C GLY A 38 -1.79 -15.44 24.75
N ASP A 39 -1.84 -15.65 23.44
CA ASP A 39 -1.20 -16.81 22.79
C ASP A 39 0.34 -16.62 22.67
N LYS A 40 1.09 -17.33 23.52
CA LYS A 40 2.55 -17.30 23.56
C LYS A 40 3.22 -17.74 22.25
N LEU A 41 2.62 -18.68 21.51
CA LEU A 41 3.16 -19.14 20.22
C LEU A 41 2.89 -18.10 19.13
N ALA A 42 1.73 -17.46 19.15
CA ALA A 42 1.42 -16.35 18.26
C ALA A 42 2.34 -15.15 18.52
N ALA A 43 2.66 -14.85 19.78
CA ALA A 43 3.63 -13.80 20.14
C ALA A 43 5.02 -14.05 19.55
N ARG A 44 5.53 -15.28 19.66
CA ARG A 44 6.80 -15.68 19.02
C ARG A 44 6.74 -15.54 17.50
N LEU A 45 5.66 -16.02 16.89
CA LEU A 45 5.46 -15.91 15.45
C LEU A 45 5.38 -14.44 15.00
N ALA A 46 4.69 -13.59 15.76
CA ALA A 46 4.56 -12.17 15.45
C ALA A 46 5.93 -11.47 15.43
N GLY A 47 6.82 -11.78 16.38
CA GLY A 47 8.21 -11.31 16.40
C GLY A 47 9.04 -11.83 15.22
N LEU A 48 8.88 -13.11 14.86
CA LEU A 48 9.54 -13.69 13.68
C LEU A 48 9.08 -13.02 12.38
N LEU A 49 7.78 -12.71 12.25
CA LEU A 49 7.22 -12.05 11.07
C LEU A 49 7.74 -10.62 10.87
N GLU A 50 8.34 -9.98 11.87
CA GLU A 50 9.03 -8.68 11.69
C GLU A 50 10.30 -8.83 10.86
N LYS A 51 10.95 -10.00 10.93
CA LYS A 51 12.16 -10.37 10.19
C LYS A 51 11.84 -11.37 9.07
N ARG A 52 10.63 -11.29 8.50
CA ARG A 52 10.11 -12.25 7.53
C ARG A 52 11.07 -12.53 6.37
N ASN A 53 11.74 -11.51 5.83
CA ASN A 53 12.67 -11.68 4.71
C ASN A 53 13.86 -12.57 5.10
N GLU A 54 14.48 -12.32 6.26
CA GLU A 54 15.62 -13.10 6.75
C GLU A 54 15.26 -14.59 6.95
N ILE A 55 14.09 -14.82 7.56
CA ILE A 55 13.60 -16.17 7.82
C ILE A 55 13.24 -16.87 6.52
N LEU A 56 12.56 -16.18 5.60
CA LEU A 56 12.16 -16.74 4.31
C LEU A 56 13.40 -17.21 3.53
N HIS A 57 14.43 -16.38 3.42
CA HIS A 57 15.68 -16.79 2.76
C HIS A 57 16.27 -18.06 3.38
N THR A 58 16.33 -18.13 4.70
CA THR A 58 16.94 -19.26 5.40
C THR A 58 16.11 -20.53 5.25
N VAL A 59 14.79 -20.44 5.37
CA VAL A 59 13.86 -21.56 5.17
C VAL A 59 13.95 -22.07 3.73
N THR A 60 13.97 -21.17 2.74
CA THR A 60 14.11 -21.56 1.33
C THR A 60 15.44 -22.28 1.09
N VAL A 61 16.57 -21.75 1.56
CA VAL A 61 17.89 -22.40 1.39
C VAL A 61 17.91 -23.76 2.06
N LEU A 62 17.42 -23.87 3.30
CA LEU A 62 17.39 -25.13 4.03
C LEU A 62 16.46 -26.15 3.36
N ASN A 63 15.32 -25.71 2.83
CA ASN A 63 14.40 -26.55 2.05
C ASN A 63 15.10 -27.13 0.82
N ARG A 64 15.81 -26.30 0.04
CA ARG A 64 16.53 -26.76 -1.16
C ARG A 64 17.66 -27.73 -0.80
N ALA A 65 18.41 -27.46 0.28
CA ALA A 65 19.49 -28.33 0.73
C ALA A 65 18.97 -29.70 1.19
N MET A 66 17.94 -29.72 2.05
CA MET A 66 17.33 -30.96 2.53
C MET A 66 16.64 -31.72 1.38
N GLY A 67 15.95 -31.00 0.50
CA GLY A 67 15.26 -31.61 -0.63
C GLY A 67 16.21 -32.27 -1.62
N LEU A 68 17.28 -31.57 -2.02
CA LEU A 68 18.30 -32.13 -2.91
C LEU A 68 19.02 -33.31 -2.26
N GLY A 69 19.35 -33.21 -0.96
CA GLY A 69 19.97 -34.30 -0.20
C GLY A 69 19.07 -35.54 -0.14
N ALA A 70 17.80 -35.37 0.19
CA ALA A 70 16.83 -36.46 0.22
C ALA A 70 16.65 -37.12 -1.16
N PHE A 71 16.52 -36.32 -2.22
CA PHE A 71 16.42 -36.84 -3.58
C PHE A 71 17.67 -37.60 -4.01
N ALA A 72 18.87 -37.10 -3.68
CA ALA A 72 20.12 -37.79 -3.95
C ALA A 72 20.21 -39.14 -3.22
N MET A 73 19.78 -39.21 -1.95
CA MET A 73 19.75 -40.48 -1.20
C MET A 73 18.77 -41.48 -1.82
N VAL A 74 17.60 -41.02 -2.27
CA VAL A 74 16.63 -41.86 -3.00
C VAL A 74 17.23 -42.36 -4.31
N ALA A 75 17.88 -41.49 -5.09
CA ALA A 75 18.50 -41.85 -6.36
C ALA A 75 19.60 -42.90 -6.17
N VAL A 76 20.50 -42.71 -5.19
CA VAL A 76 21.56 -43.68 -4.85
C VAL A 76 20.96 -45.01 -4.40
N GLY A 77 19.93 -44.99 -3.55
CA GLY A 77 19.23 -46.22 -3.12
C GLY A 77 18.61 -46.98 -4.30
N LEU A 78 18.06 -46.26 -5.27
CA LEU A 78 17.43 -46.84 -6.45
C LEU A 78 18.47 -47.43 -7.42
N VAL A 79 19.64 -46.80 -7.55
CA VAL A 79 20.79 -47.32 -8.30
C VAL A 79 21.36 -48.58 -7.65
N HIS A 80 21.44 -48.64 -6.33
CA HIS A 80 21.85 -49.88 -5.64
C HIS A 80 20.89 -51.05 -5.89
N LEU A 81 19.60 -50.77 -6.09
CA LEU A 81 18.58 -51.79 -6.31
C LEU A 81 18.45 -52.23 -7.78
N LEU A 82 18.52 -51.28 -8.71
CA LEU A 82 18.23 -51.50 -10.13
C LEU A 82 19.47 -51.39 -11.05
N GLY A 83 20.66 -51.20 -10.46
CA GLY A 83 21.89 -50.96 -11.21
C GLY A 83 21.84 -49.64 -12.00
N PRO A 84 22.47 -49.55 -13.19
CA PRO A 84 22.50 -48.34 -14.01
C PRO A 84 21.11 -47.78 -14.36
N TRP A 85 20.11 -48.65 -14.48
CA TRP A 85 18.70 -48.27 -14.73
C TRP A 85 18.07 -47.50 -13.58
N GLY A 86 18.64 -47.57 -12.37
CA GLY A 86 18.17 -46.80 -11.22
C GLY A 86 18.24 -45.29 -11.41
N TRP A 87 19.19 -44.79 -12.22
CA TRP A 87 19.23 -43.36 -12.59
C TRP A 87 18.01 -42.94 -13.42
N ALA A 88 17.65 -43.76 -14.42
CA ALA A 88 16.48 -43.52 -15.25
C ALA A 88 15.19 -43.60 -14.43
N ALA A 89 15.09 -44.58 -13.52
CA ALA A 89 13.95 -44.71 -12.61
C ALA A 89 13.85 -43.52 -11.62
N ALA A 90 14.98 -43.02 -11.12
CA ALA A 90 15.00 -41.86 -10.20
C ALA A 90 14.52 -40.59 -10.91
N LEU A 91 14.88 -40.43 -12.19
CA LEU A 91 14.47 -39.29 -12.99
C LEU A 91 13.01 -39.38 -13.45
N LEU A 92 12.59 -40.52 -14.00
CA LEU A 92 11.27 -40.68 -14.62
C LEU A 92 10.15 -40.90 -13.60
N LEU A 93 10.43 -41.60 -12.49
CA LEU A 93 9.43 -41.95 -11.47
C LEU A 93 9.70 -41.24 -10.15
N GLY A 94 10.97 -41.20 -9.71
CA GLY A 94 11.34 -40.59 -8.43
C GLY A 94 11.10 -39.07 -8.40
N LEU A 95 11.53 -38.35 -9.44
CA LEU A 95 11.45 -36.88 -9.48
C LEU A 95 10.00 -36.35 -9.48
N PRO A 96 9.05 -36.87 -10.28
CA PRO A 96 7.66 -36.43 -10.22
C PRO A 96 7.03 -36.71 -8.85
N VAL A 97 7.26 -37.89 -8.28
CA VAL A 97 6.75 -38.25 -6.94
C VAL A 97 7.33 -37.32 -5.87
N PHE A 98 8.62 -36.99 -5.98
CA PHE A 98 9.29 -36.07 -5.07
C PHE A 98 8.72 -34.64 -5.19
N LEU A 99 8.60 -34.11 -6.41
CA LEU A 99 8.06 -32.77 -6.67
C LEU A 99 6.61 -32.65 -6.20
N ILE A 100 5.77 -33.64 -6.50
CA ILE A 100 4.36 -33.61 -6.10
C ILE A 100 4.26 -33.78 -4.58
N GLY A 101 4.91 -34.80 -4.03
CA GLY A 101 4.78 -35.19 -2.62
C GLY A 101 5.45 -34.22 -1.65
N LEU A 102 6.67 -33.76 -1.94
CA LEU A 102 7.46 -32.92 -1.04
C LEU A 102 7.48 -31.44 -1.41
N GLU A 103 7.11 -31.09 -2.64
CA GLU A 103 7.05 -29.69 -3.05
C GLU A 103 5.62 -29.17 -3.20
N LEU A 104 4.76 -29.82 -3.99
CA LEU A 104 3.43 -29.30 -4.29
C LEU A 104 2.43 -29.48 -3.14
N VAL A 105 2.28 -30.71 -2.64
CA VAL A 105 1.34 -31.06 -1.56
C VAL A 105 1.53 -30.21 -0.30
N PRO A 106 2.75 -30.08 0.28
CA PRO A 106 2.92 -29.29 1.49
C PRO A 106 2.63 -27.81 1.26
N LYS A 107 2.99 -27.26 0.09
CA LYS A 107 2.69 -25.86 -0.25
C LYS A 107 1.18 -25.61 -0.30
N VAL A 108 0.41 -26.50 -0.90
CA VAL A 108 -1.06 -26.39 -0.95
C VAL A 108 -1.66 -26.49 0.45
N LEU A 109 -1.22 -27.48 1.25
CA LEU A 109 -1.74 -27.69 2.61
C LEU A 109 -1.47 -26.48 3.51
N PHE A 110 -0.24 -25.97 3.49
CA PHE A 110 0.17 -24.84 4.33
C PHE A 110 -0.42 -23.51 3.86
N ARG A 111 -0.74 -23.35 2.57
CA ARG A 111 -1.51 -22.20 2.07
C ARG A 111 -2.95 -22.18 2.56
N ARG A 112 -3.55 -23.35 2.79
CA ARG A 112 -4.94 -23.44 3.26
C ARG A 112 -5.09 -23.01 4.72
N TYR A 113 -4.09 -23.32 5.57
CA TYR A 113 -4.11 -22.99 6.99
C TYR A 113 -2.79 -22.34 7.48
N PRO A 114 -2.39 -21.19 6.91
CA PRO A 114 -1.05 -20.65 7.08
C PRO A 114 -0.79 -20.24 8.52
N PHE A 115 -1.74 -19.57 9.17
CA PHE A 115 -1.59 -19.13 10.56
C PHE A 115 -1.52 -20.31 11.54
N ARG A 116 -2.44 -21.28 11.43
CA ARG A 116 -2.51 -22.41 12.36
C ARG A 116 -1.25 -23.27 12.32
N LEU A 117 -0.79 -23.61 11.12
CA LEU A 117 0.40 -24.45 10.94
C LEU A 117 1.67 -23.70 11.33
N LEU A 118 1.85 -22.47 10.86
CA LEU A 118 3.05 -21.70 11.16
C LEU A 118 3.15 -21.33 12.65
N ARG A 119 2.01 -21.12 13.33
CA ARG A 119 1.96 -20.95 14.79
C ARG A 119 2.49 -22.19 15.51
N SER A 120 2.04 -23.38 15.12
CA SER A 120 2.51 -24.63 15.71
C SER A 120 4.01 -24.85 15.49
N PHE A 121 4.54 -24.42 14.34
CA PHE A 121 5.97 -24.48 14.02
C PHE A 121 6.78 -23.24 14.45
N ALA A 122 6.18 -22.28 15.16
CA ALA A 122 6.87 -21.08 15.66
C ALA A 122 8.20 -21.37 16.41
N PRO A 123 8.28 -22.36 17.33
CA PRO A 123 9.56 -22.66 17.99
C PRO A 123 10.62 -23.18 17.01
N MET A 124 10.22 -23.98 16.02
CA MET A 124 11.12 -24.46 14.97
C MET A 124 11.66 -23.30 14.12
N LEU A 125 10.80 -22.33 13.77
CA LEU A 125 11.24 -21.11 13.09
C LEU A 125 12.22 -20.28 13.92
N CYS A 126 12.09 -20.24 15.25
CA CYS A 126 13.08 -19.56 16.10
C CYS A 126 14.46 -20.20 15.98
N TYR A 127 14.54 -21.54 15.95
CA TYR A 127 15.82 -22.23 15.74
C TYR A 127 16.39 -21.97 14.36
N ILE A 128 15.55 -22.01 13.31
CA ILE A 128 15.97 -21.70 11.94
C ILE A 128 16.43 -20.24 11.82
N HIS A 129 15.76 -19.30 12.47
CA HIS A 129 16.17 -17.89 12.50
C HIS A 129 17.50 -17.70 13.24
N ARG A 130 17.78 -18.45 14.31
CA ARG A 130 19.11 -18.42 14.93
C ARG A 130 20.20 -18.86 13.96
N ALA A 131 19.90 -19.85 13.12
CA ALA A 131 20.77 -20.30 12.04
C ALA A 131 20.81 -19.37 10.80
N SER A 132 19.99 -18.31 10.74
CA SER A 132 19.96 -17.39 9.59
C SER A 132 21.15 -16.43 9.53
N THR A 133 21.80 -16.18 10.68
CA THR A 133 22.92 -15.24 10.79
C THR A 133 24.12 -15.59 9.90
N PRO A 134 24.64 -16.84 9.84
CA PRO A 134 25.73 -17.19 8.92
C PRO A 134 25.31 -17.20 7.44
N THR A 135 24.09 -17.65 7.13
CA THR A 135 23.61 -17.73 5.74
C THR A 135 23.44 -16.35 5.10
N LEU A 136 23.01 -15.35 5.88
CA LEU A 136 22.90 -13.97 5.42
C LEU A 136 24.28 -13.34 5.19
N TRP A 137 25.28 -13.69 6.00
CA TRP A 137 26.66 -13.25 5.78
C TRP A 137 27.23 -13.80 4.47
N LEU A 138 27.01 -15.09 4.19
CA LEU A 138 27.46 -15.72 2.94
C LEU A 138 26.74 -15.14 1.71
N ALA A 139 25.42 -14.91 1.79
CA ALA A 139 24.66 -14.28 0.72
C ALA A 139 25.18 -12.86 0.42
N ARG A 140 25.51 -12.07 1.44
CA ARG A 140 26.09 -10.72 1.29
C ARG A 140 27.47 -10.73 0.65
N LEU A 141 28.23 -11.81 0.77
CA LEU A 141 29.53 -11.97 0.12
C LEU A 141 29.42 -12.15 -1.40
N ILE A 142 28.35 -12.83 -1.84
CA ILE A 142 28.11 -13.20 -3.24
C ILE A 142 27.29 -12.12 -3.97
N THR A 143 26.51 -11.31 -3.23
CA THR A 143 25.68 -10.27 -3.83
C THR A 143 26.49 -8.97 -4.00
N PRO A 144 26.66 -8.44 -5.24
CA PRO A 144 27.34 -7.17 -5.45
C PRO A 144 26.69 -6.04 -4.63
N LYS A 145 27.50 -5.14 -4.05
CA LYS A 145 27.04 -3.97 -3.28
C LYS A 145 25.99 -3.10 -4.00
N GLN A 146 25.93 -3.17 -5.33
CA GLN A 146 24.97 -2.43 -6.17
C GLN A 146 23.52 -2.97 -6.09
N LEU A 147 23.32 -4.19 -5.58
CA LEU A 147 21.98 -4.80 -5.39
C LEU A 147 21.50 -4.75 -3.93
N THR A 148 22.32 -4.24 -3.01
CA THR A 148 22.01 -4.13 -1.56
C THR A 148 21.77 -2.69 -1.13
N SER A 149 21.31 -1.83 -2.04
CA SER A 149 20.60 -0.62 -1.61
C SER A 149 19.50 -1.06 -0.64
N PRO A 150 19.42 -0.48 0.57
CA PRO A 150 18.31 -0.75 1.46
C PRO A 150 17.09 -0.23 0.72
N THR A 151 16.35 -1.12 0.07
CA THR A 151 14.98 -0.83 -0.31
C THR A 151 14.30 -0.57 1.02
N HIS A 152 14.18 0.71 1.37
CA HIS A 152 13.24 1.19 2.35
C HIS A 152 11.90 0.54 1.97
N VAL A 153 11.52 -0.48 2.74
CA VAL A 153 10.20 -1.12 2.70
C VAL A 153 9.11 -0.12 3.16
N GLU A 154 9.50 1.12 3.48
CA GLU A 154 8.65 2.25 3.84
C GLU A 154 7.70 2.73 2.75
N SER A 155 7.78 2.18 1.53
CA SER A 155 6.74 2.35 0.52
C SER A 155 6.45 1.08 -0.27
N VAL A 156 6.34 -0.07 0.41
CA VAL A 156 5.39 -1.12 -0.06
C VAL A 156 3.99 -0.54 0.21
N GLY A 157 3.72 0.53 -0.53
CA GLY A 157 2.68 1.49 -0.25
C GLY A 157 1.35 0.82 -0.45
N LEU A 158 0.34 1.41 0.17
CA LEU A 158 -1.07 1.03 0.09
C LEU A 158 -1.52 0.51 -1.28
N SER A 159 -0.91 0.97 -2.38
CA SER A 159 -1.11 0.50 -3.76
C SER A 159 -0.78 -0.99 -3.99
N SER A 160 0.30 -1.52 -3.42
CA SER A 160 0.68 -2.95 -3.57
C SER A 160 -0.26 -3.88 -2.79
N LEU A 161 -0.65 -3.46 -1.58
CA LEU A 161 -1.66 -4.13 -0.77
C LEU A 161 -3.03 -4.04 -1.44
N ALA A 162 -3.42 -2.88 -1.98
CA ALA A 162 -4.66 -2.71 -2.73
C ALA A 162 -4.70 -3.63 -3.96
N LYS A 163 -3.61 -3.73 -4.73
CA LYS A 163 -3.50 -4.66 -5.87
C LYS A 163 -3.61 -6.13 -5.45
N THR A 164 -3.00 -6.50 -4.32
CA THR A 164 -3.07 -7.88 -3.82
C THR A 164 -4.48 -8.22 -3.33
N VAL A 165 -5.15 -7.29 -2.65
CA VAL A 165 -6.55 -7.48 -2.21
C VAL A 165 -7.52 -7.50 -3.40
N ALA A 166 -7.29 -6.67 -4.42
CA ALA A 166 -8.07 -6.70 -5.66
C ALA A 166 -7.93 -8.04 -6.40
N GLY A 167 -6.70 -8.56 -6.51
CA GLY A 167 -6.42 -9.86 -7.15
C GLY A 167 -7.00 -11.07 -6.40
N LEU A 168 -7.37 -10.92 -5.13
CA LEU A 168 -8.01 -11.97 -4.32
C LEU A 168 -9.54 -12.00 -4.48
N GLY A 169 -10.16 -11.05 -5.19
CA GLY A 169 -11.60 -11.04 -5.47
C GLY A 169 -12.50 -10.83 -4.25
N VAL A 170 -11.93 -10.45 -3.09
CA VAL A 170 -12.67 -10.30 -1.82
C VAL A 170 -13.42 -8.96 -1.76
N LEU A 171 -13.02 -7.98 -2.57
CA LEU A 171 -13.60 -6.63 -2.58
C LEU A 171 -14.27 -6.32 -3.93
N PRO A 172 -15.43 -5.64 -3.93
CA PRO A 172 -16.04 -5.12 -5.15
C PRO A 172 -15.08 -4.19 -5.91
N GLU A 173 -15.16 -4.18 -7.24
CA GLU A 173 -14.27 -3.35 -8.08
C GLU A 173 -14.27 -1.87 -7.69
N GLN A 174 -15.42 -1.35 -7.24
CA GLN A 174 -15.57 0.03 -6.77
C GLN A 174 -14.68 0.31 -5.55
N THR A 175 -14.60 -0.64 -4.61
CA THR A 175 -13.76 -0.51 -3.41
C THR A 175 -12.28 -0.59 -3.77
N CYS A 176 -11.90 -1.43 -4.73
CA CYS A 176 -10.52 -1.52 -5.24
C CYS A 176 -10.08 -0.21 -5.92
N LYS A 177 -10.97 0.43 -6.69
CA LYS A 177 -10.72 1.73 -7.32
C LYS A 177 -10.50 2.83 -6.28
N LEU A 178 -11.31 2.87 -5.21
CA LEU A 178 -11.13 3.82 -4.11
C LEU A 178 -9.80 3.63 -3.36
N LEU A 179 -9.39 2.38 -3.11
CA LEU A 179 -8.10 2.09 -2.48
C LEU A 179 -6.92 2.55 -3.33
N HIS A 180 -7.02 2.38 -4.65
CA HIS A 180 -6.04 2.89 -5.60
C HIS A 180 -5.96 4.42 -5.58
N GLY A 181 -7.09 5.11 -5.66
CA GLY A 181 -7.15 6.57 -5.59
C GLY A 181 -6.56 7.10 -4.28
N LEU A 182 -6.85 6.45 -3.14
CA LEU A 182 -6.25 6.80 -1.85
C LEU A 182 -4.73 6.62 -1.83
N ALA A 183 -4.22 5.54 -2.42
CA ALA A 183 -2.79 5.27 -2.46
C ALA A 183 -2.02 6.32 -3.27
N GLU A 184 -2.60 6.82 -4.36
CA GLU A 184 -2.00 7.87 -5.19
C GLU A 184 -2.22 9.28 -4.63
N PHE A 185 -3.33 9.50 -3.93
CA PHE A 185 -3.63 10.77 -3.27
C PHE A 185 -2.75 10.99 -2.02
N HIS A 186 -2.34 9.92 -1.34
CA HIS A 186 -1.53 9.99 -0.12
C HIS A 186 -0.21 10.80 -0.28
N PRO A 187 0.63 10.58 -1.30
CA PRO A 187 1.84 11.36 -1.52
C PRO A 187 1.59 12.77 -2.10
N MET A 188 0.35 13.13 -2.45
CA MET A 188 0.09 14.44 -3.05
C MET A 188 0.21 15.57 -2.04
N GLN A 189 0.71 16.69 -2.53
CA GLN A 189 0.82 17.96 -1.80
C GLN A 189 -0.17 18.97 -2.35
N ALA A 190 -0.43 20.04 -1.59
CA ALA A 190 -1.33 21.12 -1.97
C ALA A 190 -1.00 21.68 -3.36
N ARG A 191 0.29 21.87 -3.68
CA ARG A 191 0.73 22.34 -5.01
C ARG A 191 0.26 21.50 -6.20
N ASN A 192 0.05 20.19 -6.00
CA ASN A 192 -0.33 19.27 -7.09
C ASN A 192 -1.83 19.40 -7.44
N VAL A 193 -2.64 19.90 -6.51
CA VAL A 193 -4.11 19.91 -6.60
C VAL A 193 -4.68 21.34 -6.59
N MET A 194 -3.89 22.34 -6.22
CA MET A 194 -4.33 23.73 -6.16
C MET A 194 -4.73 24.29 -7.52
N THR A 195 -5.66 25.22 -7.51
CA THR A 195 -5.97 26.09 -8.64
C THR A 195 -5.14 27.35 -8.52
N HIS A 196 -4.24 27.59 -9.49
CA HIS A 196 -3.42 28.79 -9.53
C HIS A 196 -4.27 30.06 -9.65
N LEU A 197 -3.81 31.17 -9.04
CA LEU A 197 -4.49 32.47 -9.10
C LEU A 197 -4.83 32.92 -10.52
N LYS A 198 -3.96 32.65 -11.50
CA LYS A 198 -4.17 33.00 -12.91
C LYS A 198 -5.42 32.37 -13.54
N LYS A 199 -5.90 31.25 -12.99
CA LYS A 199 -7.09 30.53 -13.48
C LYS A 199 -8.33 30.81 -12.63
N LEU A 200 -8.21 31.67 -11.62
CA LEU A 200 -9.26 31.92 -10.65
C LEU A 200 -10.20 33.03 -11.14
N SER A 201 -11.51 32.77 -11.10
CA SER A 201 -12.50 33.83 -11.22
C SER A 201 -12.68 34.49 -9.86
N ALA A 202 -12.25 35.76 -9.74
CA ALA A 202 -12.35 36.54 -8.52
C ALA A 202 -13.21 37.80 -8.72
N LEU A 203 -13.78 38.29 -7.62
CA LEU A 203 -14.55 39.53 -7.56
C LEU A 203 -13.70 40.63 -6.92
N PRO A 204 -13.81 41.88 -7.39
CA PRO A 204 -13.18 43.00 -6.70
C PRO A 204 -13.91 43.29 -5.37
N PRO A 205 -13.18 43.72 -4.32
CA PRO A 205 -13.75 43.99 -3.00
C PRO A 205 -14.74 45.15 -2.98
N ASP A 206 -14.58 46.09 -3.91
CA ASP A 206 -15.40 47.31 -4.04
C ASP A 206 -16.57 47.14 -5.00
N LEU A 207 -16.83 45.92 -5.48
CA LEU A 207 -18.02 45.64 -6.27
C LEU A 207 -19.28 45.76 -5.39
N PRO A 208 -20.35 46.43 -5.85
CA PRO A 208 -21.64 46.39 -5.16
C PRO A 208 -22.22 44.97 -5.17
N LEU A 209 -22.79 44.56 -4.03
CA LEU A 209 -23.33 43.20 -3.83
C LEU A 209 -24.50 42.89 -4.78
N THR A 210 -25.25 43.92 -5.17
CA THR A 210 -26.37 43.82 -6.13
C THR A 210 -25.91 43.24 -7.47
N SER A 211 -24.74 43.65 -7.96
CA SER A 211 -24.15 43.13 -9.19
C SER A 211 -23.71 41.67 -9.04
N VAL A 212 -23.23 41.27 -7.85
CA VAL A 212 -22.88 39.87 -7.56
C VAL A 212 -24.10 38.97 -7.58
N VAL A 213 -25.19 39.40 -6.96
CA VAL A 213 -26.45 38.64 -6.94
C VAL A 213 -27.02 38.49 -8.34
N ALA A 214 -26.89 39.50 -9.21
CA ALA A 214 -27.24 39.40 -10.62
C ALA A 214 -26.38 38.36 -11.36
N LEU A 215 -25.05 38.42 -11.21
CA LEU A 215 -24.11 37.45 -11.79
C LEU A 215 -24.36 36.01 -11.30
N SER A 216 -24.84 35.86 -10.06
CA SER A 216 -25.17 34.54 -9.50
C SER A 216 -26.35 33.86 -10.18
N LYS A 217 -27.28 34.63 -10.77
CA LYS A 217 -28.44 34.06 -11.48
C LYS A 217 -28.02 33.40 -12.80
N GLU A 218 -26.96 33.91 -13.41
CA GLU A 218 -26.43 33.39 -14.68
C GLU A 218 -25.51 32.18 -14.47
N ALA A 219 -24.75 32.16 -13.37
CA ALA A 219 -23.84 31.06 -13.03
C ALA A 219 -23.85 30.78 -11.52
N PRO A 220 -24.61 29.76 -11.05
CA PRO A 220 -24.70 29.45 -9.63
C PRO A 220 -23.42 28.74 -9.14
N LEU A 221 -22.45 29.54 -8.71
CA LEU A 221 -21.28 29.07 -7.97
C LEU A 221 -21.60 29.14 -6.47
N LEU A 222 -21.16 28.14 -5.70
CA LEU A 222 -21.34 28.11 -4.24
C LEU A 222 -20.45 29.14 -3.52
N TRP A 223 -19.34 29.52 -4.13
CA TRP A 223 -18.37 30.46 -3.57
C TRP A 223 -17.66 31.22 -4.69
N ARG A 224 -17.12 32.40 -4.37
CA ARG A 224 -16.21 33.16 -5.24
C ARG A 224 -15.04 33.73 -4.47
N ALA A 225 -13.88 33.80 -5.09
CA ALA A 225 -12.72 34.46 -4.51
C ALA A 225 -12.86 35.99 -4.56
N VAL A 226 -12.29 36.69 -3.58
CA VAL A 226 -12.23 38.16 -3.55
C VAL A 226 -10.78 38.59 -3.66
N MET A 227 -10.46 39.34 -4.71
CA MET A 227 -9.10 39.74 -5.07
C MET A 227 -9.05 41.23 -5.38
N THR A 228 -8.01 41.92 -4.90
CA THR A 228 -7.79 43.33 -5.28
C THR A 228 -7.35 43.46 -6.73
N SER A 229 -7.41 44.68 -7.27
CA SER A 229 -6.83 45.04 -8.57
C SER A 229 -5.37 44.61 -8.72
N ASP A 230 -4.64 44.61 -7.61
CA ASP A 230 -3.21 44.30 -7.55
C ASP A 230 -2.93 42.79 -7.50
N GLY A 231 -3.96 41.95 -7.61
CA GLY A 231 -3.83 40.50 -7.62
C GLY A 231 -3.73 39.85 -6.24
N THR A 232 -3.89 40.61 -5.16
CA THR A 232 -3.83 40.06 -3.79
C THR A 232 -5.15 39.40 -3.40
N LEU A 233 -5.11 38.13 -2.99
CA LEU A 233 -6.28 37.39 -2.54
C LEU A 233 -6.63 37.80 -1.10
N LYS A 234 -7.77 38.47 -0.92
CA LYS A 234 -8.20 39.00 0.40
C LYS A 234 -9.11 38.04 1.16
N GLY A 235 -9.91 37.24 0.45
CA GLY A 235 -10.88 36.37 1.08
C GLY A 235 -11.76 35.63 0.08
N TRP A 236 -12.85 35.08 0.56
CA TRP A 236 -13.87 34.42 -0.26
C TRP A 236 -15.27 34.87 0.14
N LEU A 237 -16.19 34.82 -0.81
CA LEU A 237 -17.60 35.15 -0.63
C LEU A 237 -18.43 33.87 -0.72
N ASP A 238 -19.25 33.62 0.30
CA ASP A 238 -20.24 32.56 0.32
C ASP A 238 -21.48 33.04 -0.44
N MET A 239 -21.73 32.47 -1.61
CA MET A 239 -22.84 32.88 -2.47
C MET A 239 -24.19 32.39 -1.94
N THR A 240 -24.19 31.33 -1.11
CA THR A 240 -25.41 30.76 -0.52
C THR A 240 -25.92 31.56 0.67
N ALA A 241 -25.03 32.28 1.34
CA ALA A 241 -25.34 33.11 2.50
C ALA A 241 -25.69 34.57 2.13
N LEU A 242 -25.74 34.91 0.84
CA LEU A 242 -26.06 36.26 0.39
C LEU A 242 -27.56 36.56 0.56
N PRO A 243 -27.94 37.78 1.00
CA PRO A 243 -29.33 38.18 1.03
C PRO A 243 -29.89 38.27 -0.41
N ALA A 244 -31.15 37.85 -0.59
CA ALA A 244 -31.82 37.86 -1.89
C ALA A 244 -31.97 39.27 -2.49
N SER A 245 -32.04 40.31 -1.65
CA SER A 245 -32.13 41.71 -2.07
C SER A 245 -31.23 42.60 -1.19
N PRO A 246 -29.93 42.75 -1.53
CA PRO A 246 -29.04 43.62 -0.79
C PRO A 246 -29.28 45.10 -1.09
N SER A 247 -29.12 45.96 -0.08
CA SER A 247 -29.09 47.42 -0.28
C SER A 247 -27.96 47.82 -1.22
N ARG A 248 -28.16 48.88 -2.04
CA ARG A 248 -27.18 49.33 -3.05
C ARG A 248 -25.82 49.73 -2.47
N ASP A 249 -25.78 50.12 -1.21
CA ASP A 249 -24.55 50.60 -0.54
C ASP A 249 -23.67 49.46 0.02
N ARG A 250 -24.11 48.21 -0.09
CA ARG A 250 -23.38 47.06 0.41
C ARG A 250 -22.33 46.60 -0.62
N LEU A 251 -21.08 46.51 -0.16
CA LEU A 251 -19.93 46.09 -0.96
C LEU A 251 -19.50 44.66 -0.62
N VAL A 252 -18.86 43.97 -1.57
CA VAL A 252 -18.33 42.61 -1.39
C VAL A 252 -17.42 42.48 -0.17
N ARG A 253 -16.54 43.46 0.08
CA ARG A 253 -15.63 43.46 1.25
C ARG A 253 -16.31 43.34 2.60
N GLN A 254 -17.60 43.71 2.71
CA GLN A 254 -18.35 43.64 3.97
C GLN A 254 -18.88 42.22 4.26
N PHE A 255 -18.96 41.36 3.24
CA PHE A 255 -19.51 40.01 3.35
C PHE A 255 -18.45 38.93 3.09
N MET A 256 -17.22 39.33 2.76
CA MET A 256 -16.12 38.39 2.55
C MET A 256 -15.71 37.74 3.87
N ARG A 257 -15.33 36.46 3.79
CA ARG A 257 -14.77 35.69 4.89
C ARG A 257 -13.26 35.52 4.67
N PRO A 258 -12.48 35.44 5.75
CA PRO A 258 -11.06 35.15 5.65
C PRO A 258 -10.85 33.75 5.08
N LEU A 259 -9.69 33.54 4.44
CA LEU A 259 -9.27 32.24 3.93
C LEU A 259 -8.36 31.56 4.95
N LEU A 260 -8.60 30.27 5.20
CA LEU A 260 -7.62 29.41 5.82
C LEU A 260 -6.33 29.42 4.98
N GLN A 261 -5.18 29.59 5.63
CA GLN A 261 -3.88 29.57 4.98
C GLN A 261 -3.23 28.18 5.13
N ILE A 262 -2.75 27.64 4.03
CA ILE A 262 -2.11 26.33 3.93
C ILE A 262 -0.83 26.50 3.11
N ARG A 263 0.22 25.73 3.40
CA ARG A 263 1.48 25.79 2.62
C ARG A 263 1.39 24.89 1.40
N GLU A 264 2.09 25.25 0.33
CA GLU A 264 2.16 24.45 -0.89
C GLU A 264 2.71 23.01 -0.68
N THR A 265 3.50 22.82 0.37
CA THR A 265 4.13 21.55 0.77
C THR A 265 3.24 20.69 1.67
N ASP A 266 2.13 21.23 2.19
CA ASP A 266 1.24 20.46 3.07
C ASP A 266 0.57 19.31 2.29
N SER A 267 0.38 18.17 2.95
CA SER A 267 -0.26 17.00 2.35
C SER A 267 -1.70 17.29 1.97
N ALA A 268 -2.10 16.92 0.76
CA ALA A 268 -3.46 17.11 0.23
C ALA A 268 -4.54 16.50 1.16
N LEU A 269 -4.22 15.39 1.84
CA LEU A 269 -5.11 14.76 2.83
C LEU A 269 -5.28 15.63 4.08
N ARG A 270 -4.19 16.24 4.58
CA ARG A 270 -4.26 17.18 5.71
C ARG A 270 -5.06 18.42 5.33
N CYS A 271 -4.89 18.93 4.11
CA CYS A 271 -5.69 20.04 3.58
C CYS A 271 -7.18 19.71 3.57
N LEU A 272 -7.54 18.50 3.09
CA LEU A 272 -8.93 18.04 3.05
C LEU A 272 -9.52 17.94 4.46
N GLN A 273 -8.76 17.39 5.41
CA GLN A 273 -9.16 17.29 6.80
C GLN A 273 -9.33 18.66 7.47
N ALA A 274 -8.42 19.60 7.20
CA ALA A 274 -8.47 20.95 7.75
C ALA A 274 -9.72 21.71 7.26
N LEU A 275 -10.00 21.67 5.95
CA LEU A 275 -11.20 22.26 5.35
C LEU A 275 -12.48 21.65 5.93
N ARG A 276 -12.55 20.30 6.02
CA ARG A 276 -13.69 19.59 6.61
C ARG A 276 -13.91 19.95 8.08
N LYS A 277 -12.85 20.04 8.88
CA LYS A 277 -12.95 20.34 10.31
C LYS A 277 -13.45 21.77 10.56
N ARG A 278 -13.07 22.71 9.71
CA ARG A 278 -13.53 24.12 9.79
C ARG A 278 -14.86 24.36 9.09
N GLY A 279 -15.34 23.43 8.27
CA GLY A 279 -16.53 23.62 7.45
C GLY A 279 -16.33 24.68 6.36
N GLU A 280 -15.08 24.94 5.97
CA GLU A 280 -14.74 25.94 4.96
C GLU A 280 -14.57 25.26 3.59
N PRO A 281 -15.17 25.78 2.50
CA PRO A 281 -15.10 25.14 1.19
C PRO A 281 -13.77 25.38 0.45
N VAL A 282 -13.01 26.41 0.85
CA VAL A 282 -11.81 26.89 0.15
C VAL A 282 -10.75 27.41 1.13
N ALA A 283 -9.47 27.22 0.78
CA ALA A 283 -8.31 27.75 1.48
C ALA A 283 -7.32 28.40 0.50
N ALA A 284 -6.56 29.38 0.99
CA ALA A 284 -5.43 29.97 0.28
C ALA A 284 -4.18 29.09 0.42
N VAL A 285 -3.44 28.93 -0.67
CA VAL A 285 -2.17 28.21 -0.70
C VAL A 285 -1.03 29.22 -0.78
N LEU A 286 -0.16 29.19 0.22
CA LEU A 286 1.02 30.04 0.34
C LEU A 286 2.27 29.31 -0.16
N ASP A 287 3.19 30.05 -0.78
CA ASP A 287 4.54 29.57 -1.07
C ASP A 287 5.47 29.67 0.16
N GLY A 288 6.76 29.43 -0.06
CA GLY A 288 7.80 29.60 0.95
C GLY A 288 8.09 31.05 1.35
N SER A 289 7.63 32.04 0.59
CA SER A 289 7.78 33.47 0.90
C SER A 289 6.59 34.04 1.70
N GLY A 290 5.49 33.28 1.80
CA GLY A 290 4.26 33.70 2.47
C GLY A 290 3.26 34.38 1.52
N GLU A 291 3.54 34.41 0.22
CA GLU A 291 2.64 34.93 -0.80
C GLU A 291 1.63 33.86 -1.24
N THR A 292 0.42 34.30 -1.58
CA THR A 292 -0.62 33.38 -2.07
C THR A 292 -0.36 33.03 -3.53
N VAL A 293 -0.18 31.74 -3.84
CA VAL A 293 0.05 31.24 -5.21
C VAL A 293 -1.22 30.67 -5.83
N GLY A 294 -2.17 30.27 -5.00
CA GLY A 294 -3.43 29.70 -5.47
C GLY A 294 -4.42 29.43 -4.35
N VAL A 295 -5.46 28.71 -4.71
CA VAL A 295 -6.47 28.24 -3.77
C VAL A 295 -6.69 26.75 -3.92
N ILE A 296 -7.09 26.11 -2.83
CA ILE A 296 -7.48 24.71 -2.81
C ILE A 296 -8.89 24.59 -2.28
N THR A 297 -9.72 23.77 -2.92
CA THR A 297 -11.11 23.58 -2.53
C THR A 297 -11.36 22.16 -2.06
N GLN A 298 -12.34 21.99 -1.17
CA GLN A 298 -12.76 20.66 -0.74
C GLN A 298 -13.25 19.84 -1.93
N LYS A 299 -14.03 20.44 -2.83
CA LYS A 299 -14.50 19.80 -4.06
C LYS A 299 -13.34 19.35 -4.95
N GLY A 300 -12.32 20.19 -5.14
CA GLY A 300 -11.14 19.87 -5.93
C GLY A 300 -10.30 18.74 -5.32
N LEU A 301 -10.15 18.71 -3.99
CA LEU A 301 -9.45 17.64 -3.28
C LEU A 301 -10.20 16.29 -3.38
N VAL A 302 -11.52 16.30 -3.19
CA VAL A 302 -12.35 15.10 -3.38
C VAL A 302 -12.33 14.66 -4.84
N GLN A 303 -12.40 15.59 -5.78
CA GLN A 303 -12.29 15.28 -7.20
C GLN A 303 -10.92 14.73 -7.53
N ALA A 304 -9.82 15.21 -6.96
CA ALA A 304 -8.49 14.63 -7.18
C ALA A 304 -8.39 13.18 -6.67
N LEU A 305 -9.00 12.89 -5.51
CA LEU A 305 -9.12 11.53 -4.98
C LEU A 305 -9.96 10.62 -5.90
N LEU A 306 -10.97 11.18 -6.58
CA LEU A 306 -11.86 10.44 -7.49
C LEU A 306 -11.41 10.43 -8.96
N ALA A 307 -10.66 11.42 -9.44
CA ALA A 307 -10.36 11.64 -10.86
C ALA A 307 -9.24 10.73 -11.38
N GLN A 308 -8.38 10.23 -10.48
CA GLN A 308 -7.45 9.14 -10.80
C GLN A 308 -8.19 7.84 -11.21
N ASN A 309 -9.51 7.77 -10.99
CA ASN A 309 -10.37 6.67 -11.45
C ASN A 309 -10.79 6.76 -12.94
N GLY A 310 -10.40 7.82 -13.68
CA GLY A 310 -10.98 8.10 -15.01
C GLY A 310 -10.02 8.06 -16.22
N LYS A 311 -8.70 8.04 -16.04
CA LYS A 311 -7.75 8.20 -17.17
C LYS A 311 -7.56 6.97 -18.08
N ASN A 312 -8.18 5.83 -17.77
CA ASN A 312 -8.17 4.64 -18.63
C ASN A 312 -9.54 4.29 -19.24
N GLY A 313 -10.50 5.24 -19.28
CA GLY A 313 -11.89 4.92 -19.65
C GLY A 313 -12.58 5.80 -20.69
N HIS A 314 -11.94 6.81 -21.30
CA HIS A 314 -12.57 7.63 -22.34
C HIS A 314 -11.63 7.85 -23.52
N GLY A 315 -11.39 6.77 -24.27
CA GLY A 315 -11.24 6.84 -25.72
C GLY A 315 -12.55 6.35 -26.34
N ALA A 316 -13.15 7.15 -27.22
CA ALA A 316 -14.45 6.97 -27.86
C ALA A 316 -15.67 7.16 -26.95
N VAL A 317 -16.26 8.36 -26.95
CA VAL A 317 -17.55 8.69 -27.61
C VAL A 317 -17.87 10.15 -27.25
N LYS A 318 -17.47 11.07 -28.14
CA LYS A 318 -18.28 12.13 -28.76
C LYS A 318 -17.36 12.99 -29.61
#